data_AF-A0A2E2YIZ6-F1
#
_entry.id   AF-A0A2E2YIZ6-F1
#
_cell.length_a   1.000
_cell.length_b   1.000
_cell.length_c   1.000
_cell.angle_alpha   90.00
_cell.angle_beta   90.00
_cell.angle_gamma   90.00
#
_symmetry.space_group_name_H-M   'P 1'
#
loop_
_entity.id
_entity.type
_entity.pdbx_description
1 polymer ?
#
loop_
_entity_poly.entity_id
_entity_poly.type
_entity_poly.pdbx_seq_one_letter_code
_entity_poly.pdbx_strand_id
1 'polypeptide(L)' 'MNKPMWIIAAIFGVMAIAMIYQSSSPEGISKPWAECKENLATQMLSNVCTPRNNTYNTN' A
#
# COMPACT_ATOMS: atom_id res chain seq x y z
N MET A 1 28.03 -0.98 20.01
CA MET A 1 26.82 -1.29 19.22
C MET A 1 27.11 -0.95 17.77
N ASN A 2 27.12 -1.94 16.87
CA ASN A 2 27.67 -1.76 15.51
C ASN A 2 26.78 -0.83 14.67
N LYS A 3 27.41 0.10 13.92
CA LYS A 3 26.75 1.03 12.98
C LYS A 3 25.66 0.40 12.10
N PRO A 4 25.87 -0.78 11.46
CA PRO A 4 24.83 -1.41 10.63
C PRO A 4 23.58 -1.84 11.42
N MET A 5 23.74 -2.23 12.69
CA MET A 5 22.62 -2.68 13.52
C MET A 5 21.64 -1.54 13.84
N TRP A 6 22.15 -0.32 14.03
CA TRP A 6 21.33 0.87 14.24
C TRP A 6 20.57 1.30 12.99
N ILE A 7 21.19 1.17 11.81
CA ILE A 7 20.54 1.48 10.53
C ILE A 7 19.34 0.54 10.30
N ILE A 8 19.54 -0.76 10.53
CA ILE A 8 18.47 -1.75 10.40
C ILE A 8 17.34 -1.46 11.40
N ALA A 9 17.67 -1.15 12.66
CA ALA A 9 16.68 -0.80 13.67
C ALA A 9 15.87 0.45 13.29
N ALA A 10 16.52 1.47 12.72
CA ALA A 10 15.83 2.67 12.23
C ALA A 10 14.86 2.35 11.09
N ILE A 11 15.25 1.51 10.12
CA ILE A 11 14.39 1.09 9.01
C ILE A 11 13.16 0.34 9.52
N PHE A 12 13.34 -0.62 10.44
CA PHE A 12 12.23 -1.35 11.04
C PHE A 12 11.31 -0.43 11.85
N GLY A 13 11.86 0.55 12.57
CA GLY A 13 11.08 1.55 13.30
C GLY A 13 10.18 2.37 12.37
N VAL A 14 10.73 2.87 11.25
CA VAL A 14 9.95 3.64 10.26
C VAL A 14 8.88 2.78 9.60
N MET A 15 9.20 1.53 9.23
CA MET A 15 8.23 0.57 8.68
C MET A 15 7.06 0.31 9.62
N ALA A 16 7.33 0.08 10.92
CA ALA A 16 6.29 -0.17 11.91
C ALA A 16 5.35 1.03 12.07
N ILE A 17 5.89 2.25 12.12
CA ILE A 17 5.09 3.48 12.21
C ILE A 17 4.23 3.65 10.96
N ALA A 18 4.78 3.40 9.77
CA ALA A 18 4.03 3.47 8.52
C ALA A 18 2.85 2.47 8.52
N MET A 19 3.07 1.23 8.96
CA MET A 19 2.02 0.20 9.06
C MET A 19 0.91 0.59 10.03
N ILE A 20 1.26 1.13 11.20
CA ILE A 20 0.29 1.63 12.19
C ILE A 20 -0.53 2.77 11.59
N TYR A 21 0.10 3.68 10.85
CA TYR A 21 -0.62 4.74 10.14
C TYR A 21 -1.59 4.18 9.09
N GLN A 22 -1.18 3.17 8.31
CA GLN A 22 -2.08 2.52 7.35
C GLN A 22 -3.27 1.82 8.02
N SER A 23 -3.06 1.24 9.21
CA SER A 23 -4.11 0.51 9.94
C SER A 23 -5.04 1.42 10.73
N SER A 24 -4.59 2.63 11.09
CA SER A 24 -5.32 3.56 11.95
C SER A 24 -6.17 4.59 11.19
N SER A 25 -5.97 4.72 9.87
CA SER A 25 -6.85 5.51 9.01
C SER A 25 -8.26 4.87 8.95
N PRO A 26 -9.32 5.51 9.48
CA PRO A 26 -10.67 4.94 9.62
C PRO A 26 -11.35 4.57 8.30
N GLU A 27 -10.94 5.20 7.20
CA GLU A 27 -11.43 4.95 5.84
C GLU A 27 -10.52 3.97 5.08
N GLY A 28 -9.47 3.47 5.74
CA GLY A 28 -8.33 2.83 5.10
C GLY A 28 -7.55 3.83 4.24
N ILE A 29 -6.26 3.59 3.99
CA ILE A 29 -5.66 4.19 2.80
C ILE A 29 -6.49 3.66 1.64
N SER A 30 -7.07 4.55 0.81
CA SER A 30 -7.74 4.11 -0.41
C SER A 30 -6.69 3.39 -1.24
N LYS A 31 -6.81 2.06 -1.30
CA LYS A 31 -5.94 1.19 -2.08
C LYS A 31 -6.72 0.90 -3.35
N PRO A 32 -6.78 1.83 -4.34
CA PRO A 32 -7.52 1.59 -5.57
C PRO A 32 -7.05 0.30 -6.25
N TRP A 33 -5.80 -0.11 -5.99
CA TRP A 33 -5.26 -1.36 -6.47
C TRP A 33 -5.75 -2.65 -5.81
N ALA A 34 -6.38 -2.56 -4.64
CA ALA A 34 -7.02 -3.70 -3.99
C ALA A 34 -8.40 -4.03 -4.59
N GLU A 35 -9.03 -3.05 -5.25
CA GLU A 35 -10.34 -3.17 -5.90
C GLU A 35 -10.27 -3.77 -7.31
N CYS A 36 -9.04 -3.93 -7.80
CA CYS A 36 -8.76 -4.38 -9.15
C CYS A 36 -8.55 -5.89 -9.20
N LYS A 37 -9.04 -6.51 -10.27
CA LYS A 37 -8.88 -7.95 -10.53
C LYS A 37 -7.42 -8.33 -10.80
N GLU A 38 -6.66 -7.40 -11.36
CA GLU A 38 -5.26 -7.59 -11.77
C GLU A 38 -4.27 -7.52 -10.61
N ASN A 39 -3.09 -8.12 -10.77
CA ASN A 39 -2.03 -8.02 -9.76
C ASN A 39 -1.48 -6.59 -9.67
N LEU A 40 -1.06 -6.19 -8.47
CA LEU A 40 -0.51 -4.87 -8.14
C LEU A 40 0.62 -4.42 -9.09
N ALA A 41 1.49 -5.37 -9.46
CA ALA A 41 2.56 -5.11 -10.41
C ALA A 41 2.01 -4.77 -11.80
N THR A 42 1.03 -5.53 -12.29
CA THR A 42 0.39 -5.26 -13.58
C THR A 42 -0.29 -3.89 -13.56
N GLN A 43 -1.02 -3.56 -12.50
CA GLN A 43 -1.71 -2.26 -12.39
C GLN A 43 -0.75 -1.07 -12.40
N MET A 44 0.39 -1.15 -11.72
CA MET A 44 1.41 -0.10 -11.71
C MET A 44 2.13 0.04 -13.05
N LEU A 45 2.33 -1.07 -13.79
CA LEU A 45 3.10 -1.06 -15.04
C LEU A 45 2.24 -0.84 -16.29
N SER A 46 1.00 -1.30 -16.31
CA SER A 46 0.11 -1.22 -17.48
C SER A 46 -1.04 -0.23 -17.29
N ASN A 47 -1.23 0.32 -16.08
CA ASN A 47 -2.33 1.21 -15.74
C ASN A 47 -3.73 0.61 -16.01
N VAL A 48 -3.84 -0.73 -16.11
CA VAL A 48 -5.09 -1.43 -16.39
C VAL A 48 -5.81 -1.80 -15.09
N CYS A 49 -6.73 -0.92 -14.72
CA CYS A 49 -7.81 -1.06 -13.74
C CYS A 49 -9.01 -1.91 -14.15
N THR A 50 -9.04 -3.25 -14.01
CA THR A 50 -10.33 -3.97 -14.17
C THR A 50 -11.04 -4.16 -12.82
N PRO A 51 -12.15 -3.47 -12.55
CA PRO A 51 -13.09 -3.75 -11.46
C PRO A 51 -13.30 -5.20 -11.04
N ARG A 52 -13.31 -5.47 -9.74
CA ARG A 52 -13.98 -6.67 -9.19
C ARG A 52 -15.45 -6.46 -8.84
N ASN A 53 -15.87 -5.23 -8.52
CA ASN A 53 -17.25 -4.88 -8.20
C ASN A 53 -17.75 -3.84 -9.21
N ASN A 54 -18.99 -3.95 -9.71
CA ASN A 54 -19.52 -3.12 -10.80
C ASN A 54 -19.87 -1.67 -10.37
N THR A 55 -19.21 -1.13 -9.35
CA THR A 55 -19.40 0.22 -8.82
C THR A 55 -18.27 1.14 -9.31
N TYR A 56 -18.40 1.68 -10.51
CA TYR A 56 -17.49 2.70 -11.06
C TYR A 56 -18.28 3.98 -11.28
N ASN A 57 -18.12 4.92 -10.35
CA ASN A 57 -18.42 6.33 -10.56
C ASN A 57 -17.30 6.90 -11.43
N THR A 58 -17.62 7.29 -12.66
CA THR A 58 -16.74 8.01 -13.56
C THR A 58 -16.73 9.49 -13.18
N ASN A 59 -15.63 9.98 -12.63
CA ASN A 59 -15.20 11.37 -12.78
C ASN A 59 -13.69 11.40 -13.00
#